data_AF-A0A662Q218-F1
#
_entry.id   AF-A0A662Q218-F1
#
_cell.length_a   1.000
_cell.length_b   1.000
_cell.length_c   1.000
_cell.angle_alpha   90.00
_cell.angle_beta   90.00
_cell.angle_gamma   90.00
#
_symmetry.space_group_name_H-M   'P 1'
#
loop_
_entity.id
_entity.type
_entity.pdbx_description
1 polymer ?
#
loop_
_entity_poly.entity_id
_entity_poly.type
_entity_poly.pdbx_seq_one_letter_code
_entity_poly.pdbx_strand_id
1 'polypeptide(L)'
;MDWKAINKQTINTIWAAYQRRKKRILDALKNKHKWKLCMAYIRIADLLGHIYITKKTLKLMNCYLELNSLARNIQKLLPKNSILLIMSDHGMEPSEDRVTGRHSKHAFWSLNINTDWRPKDITDFYPKIIEWTKAETTKQFQVK
;
A
#
# COMPACT_ATOMS: atom_id res chain seq x y z
N MET A 1 17.71 -21.15 -22.20
CA MET A 1 16.58 -20.27 -21.84
C MET A 1 17.15 -19.11 -21.02
N ASP A 2 17.15 -17.88 -21.55
CA ASP A 2 17.83 -16.75 -20.90
C ASP A 2 17.00 -16.21 -19.73
N TRP A 3 17.41 -16.55 -18.50
CA TRP A 3 16.79 -16.09 -17.25
C TRP A 3 16.77 -14.56 -17.11
N LYS A 4 17.62 -13.82 -17.84
CA LYS A 4 17.61 -12.34 -17.84
C LYS A 4 16.42 -11.78 -18.62
N ALA A 5 16.03 -12.44 -19.72
CA ALA A 5 14.91 -12.02 -20.56
C ALA A 5 13.55 -12.27 -19.89
N ILE A 6 13.37 -13.45 -19.26
CA ILE A 6 12.16 -13.81 -18.48
C ILE A 6 11.90 -12.79 -17.35
N ASN A 7 12.97 -12.33 -16.70
CA ASN A 7 12.84 -11.33 -15.63
C ASN A 7 12.36 -9.97 -16.15
N LYS A 8 12.89 -9.46 -17.28
CA LYS A 8 12.54 -8.12 -17.78
C LYS A 8 11.06 -8.01 -18.16
N GLN A 9 10.52 -9.01 -18.87
CA GLN A 9 9.10 -9.01 -19.25
C GLN A 9 8.19 -9.11 -18.04
N THR A 10 8.50 -9.99 -17.08
CA THR A 10 7.76 -10.10 -15.81
C THR A 10 7.75 -8.79 -15.04
N ILE A 11 8.93 -8.16 -14.87
CA ILE A 11 9.06 -6.86 -14.20
C ILE A 11 8.22 -5.79 -14.91
N ASN A 12 8.28 -5.72 -16.24
CA ASN A 12 7.48 -4.76 -17.02
C ASN A 12 5.97 -5.00 -16.83
N THR A 13 5.53 -6.25 -16.81
CA THR A 13 4.12 -6.61 -16.57
C THR A 13 3.66 -6.21 -15.16
N ILE A 14 4.50 -6.42 -14.15
CA ILE A 14 4.25 -5.99 -12.76
C ILE A 14 4.05 -4.47 -12.71
N TRP A 15 4.96 -3.71 -13.32
CA TRP A 15 4.86 -2.25 -13.39
C TRP A 15 3.63 -1.77 -14.16
N ALA A 16 3.32 -2.38 -15.31
CA ALA A 16 2.14 -2.04 -16.08
C ALA A 16 0.84 -2.31 -15.30
N ALA A 17 0.77 -3.42 -14.56
CA ALA A 17 -0.35 -3.74 -13.68
C ALA A 17 -0.49 -2.70 -12.55
N TYR A 18 0.63 -2.30 -11.93
CA TYR A 18 0.65 -1.23 -10.96
C TYR A 18 0.16 0.10 -11.55
N GLN A 19 0.63 0.51 -12.72
CA GLN A 19 0.20 1.78 -13.34
C GLN A 19 -1.31 1.80 -13.62
N ARG A 20 -1.87 0.68 -14.11
CA ARG A 20 -3.32 0.53 -14.27
C ARG A 20 -4.06 0.64 -12.92
N ARG A 21 -3.53 0.01 -11.87
CA ARG A 21 -4.10 0.08 -10.52
C ARG A 21 -4.03 1.51 -9.95
N LYS A 22 -2.89 2.17 -10.06
CA LYS A 22 -2.64 3.56 -9.66
C LYS A 22 -3.65 4.48 -10.33
N LYS A 23 -3.84 4.38 -11.65
CA LYS A 23 -4.84 5.16 -12.39
C LYS A 23 -6.24 4.96 -11.82
N ARG A 24 -6.67 3.70 -11.60
CA ARG A 24 -7.99 3.38 -11.02
C ARG A 24 -8.18 3.96 -9.63
N ILE A 25 -7.17 3.91 -8.77
CA ILE A 25 -7.21 4.51 -7.42
C ILE A 25 -7.41 6.03 -7.54
N LEU A 26 -6.58 6.70 -8.33
CA LEU A 26 -6.65 8.16 -8.47
C LEU A 26 -7.97 8.60 -9.11
N ASP A 27 -8.50 7.86 -10.09
CA ASP A 27 -9.79 8.17 -10.70
C ASP A 27 -10.97 7.93 -9.75
N ALA A 28 -10.91 6.90 -8.90
CA ALA A 28 -11.91 6.68 -7.86
C ALA A 28 -11.96 7.84 -6.85
N LEU A 29 -10.80 8.38 -6.48
CA LEU A 29 -10.69 9.50 -5.54
C LEU A 29 -11.18 10.85 -6.11
N LYS A 30 -11.14 11.05 -7.43
CA LYS A 30 -11.68 12.27 -8.05
C LYS A 30 -13.19 12.41 -7.88
N ASN A 31 -13.91 11.29 -7.74
CA ASN A 31 -15.37 11.26 -7.55
C ASN A 31 -15.74 11.40 -6.06
N LYS A 32 -15.41 12.55 -5.46
CA LYS A 32 -15.40 12.82 -4.00
C LYS A 32 -16.73 12.60 -3.26
N HIS A 33 -17.85 12.42 -3.97
CA HIS A 33 -19.19 12.39 -3.36
C HIS A 33 -19.87 11.01 -3.37
N LYS A 34 -19.17 9.92 -3.74
CA LYS A 34 -19.83 8.61 -3.94
C LYS A 34 -19.43 7.51 -2.97
N TRP A 35 -18.49 7.73 -2.07
CA TRP A 35 -17.98 6.66 -1.22
C TRP A 35 -17.87 7.07 0.25
N LYS A 36 -18.33 6.18 1.13
CA LYS A 36 -17.98 6.17 2.56
C LYS A 36 -16.66 5.44 2.81
N LEU A 37 -16.30 4.51 1.93
CA LEU A 37 -15.06 3.74 1.95
C LEU A 37 -14.56 3.53 0.52
N CYS A 38 -13.30 3.89 0.27
CA CYS A 38 -12.59 3.56 -0.97
C CYS A 38 -11.38 2.70 -0.62
N MET A 39 -11.47 1.40 -0.92
CA MET A 39 -10.42 0.43 -0.61
C MET A 39 -9.69 -0.01 -1.88
N ALA A 40 -8.35 -0.11 -1.80
CA ALA A 40 -7.53 -0.58 -2.89
C ALA A 40 -6.36 -1.42 -2.39
N TYR A 41 -6.05 -2.48 -3.14
CA TYR A 41 -4.91 -3.36 -2.89
C TYR A 41 -3.81 -3.14 -3.93
N ILE A 42 -2.54 -3.12 -3.51
CA ILE A 42 -1.39 -2.92 -4.40
C ILE A 42 -0.37 -4.03 -4.16
N ARG A 43 -0.03 -4.78 -5.22
CA ARG A 43 0.82 -5.98 -5.15
C ARG A 43 2.30 -5.76 -5.46
N ILE A 44 2.67 -4.56 -5.91
CA ILE A 44 3.99 -4.36 -6.53
C ILE A 44 5.15 -4.58 -5.56
N ALA A 45 5.04 -4.14 -4.31
CA ALA A 45 6.08 -4.33 -3.30
C ALA A 45 6.30 -5.82 -2.96
N ASP A 46 5.21 -6.59 -2.89
CA ASP A 46 5.23 -8.04 -2.69
C ASP A 46 5.96 -8.76 -3.85
N LEU A 47 5.47 -8.56 -5.07
CA LEU A 47 6.01 -9.21 -6.26
C LEU A 47 7.47 -8.83 -6.52
N LEU A 48 7.83 -7.55 -6.35
CA LEU A 48 9.22 -7.12 -6.49
C LEU A 48 10.09 -7.52 -5.30
N GLY A 49 9.51 -7.69 -4.11
CA GLY A 49 10.18 -8.23 -2.93
C GLY A 49 10.73 -9.63 -3.19
N HIS A 50 9.89 -10.54 -3.70
CA HIS A 50 10.33 -11.89 -4.09
C HIS A 50 11.49 -11.91 -5.09
N ILE A 51 11.57 -10.90 -5.98
CA ILE A 51 12.56 -10.85 -7.07
C ILE A 51 13.85 -10.12 -6.66
N TYR A 52 13.73 -9.03 -5.89
CA TYR A 52 14.82 -8.06 -5.70
C TYR A 52 15.41 -7.98 -4.31
N ILE A 53 14.77 -8.57 -3.28
CA ILE A 53 15.15 -8.28 -1.89
C ILE A 53 16.61 -8.58 -1.56
N THR A 54 17.25 -9.55 -2.23
CA THR A 54 18.69 -9.82 -2.07
C THR A 54 19.55 -9.34 -3.24
N LYS A 55 18.98 -9.23 -4.46
CA LYS A 55 19.76 -9.01 -5.69
C LYS A 55 19.84 -7.56 -6.15
N LYS A 56 18.77 -6.79 -5.92
CA LYS A 56 18.59 -5.45 -6.52
C LYS A 56 17.86 -4.51 -5.55
N THR A 57 18.38 -4.38 -4.34
CA THR A 57 17.81 -3.58 -3.24
C THR A 57 17.49 -2.14 -3.67
N LEU A 58 18.33 -1.50 -4.49
CA LEU A 58 18.05 -0.16 -5.03
C LEU A 58 16.79 -0.11 -5.92
N LYS A 59 16.52 -1.16 -6.70
CA LYS A 59 15.29 -1.23 -7.51
C LYS A 59 14.06 -1.44 -6.64
N LEU A 60 14.19 -2.20 -5.56
CA LEU A 60 13.15 -2.37 -4.57
C LEU A 60 12.90 -1.06 -3.80
N MET A 61 13.95 -0.32 -3.43
CA MET A 61 13.86 1.00 -2.84
C MET A 61 13.10 1.97 -3.77
N ASN A 62 13.37 1.98 -5.07
CA ASN A 62 12.62 2.80 -6.03
C ASN A 62 11.13 2.46 -6.06
N CYS A 63 10.76 1.19 -5.89
CA CYS A 63 9.36 0.79 -5.73
C CYS A 63 8.74 1.41 -4.47
N TYR A 64 9.43 1.37 -3.33
CA TYR A 64 8.95 1.99 -2.10
C TYR A 64 8.84 3.51 -2.19
N LEU A 65 9.80 4.18 -2.85
CA LEU A 65 9.74 5.62 -3.11
C LEU A 65 8.54 5.99 -4.01
N GLU A 66 8.24 5.18 -5.02
CA GLU A 66 7.05 5.36 -5.86
C GLU A 66 5.75 5.14 -5.06
N LEU A 67 5.68 4.14 -4.18
CA LEU A 67 4.53 3.95 -3.29
C LEU A 67 4.36 5.09 -2.29
N ASN A 68 5.46 5.63 -1.75
CA ASN A 68 5.45 6.81 -0.91
C ASN A 68 4.94 8.06 -1.65
N SER A 69 5.38 8.24 -2.91
CA SER A 69 4.86 9.29 -3.79
C SER A 69 3.36 9.13 -4.05
N LEU A 70 2.89 7.90 -4.29
CA LEU A 70 1.46 7.61 -4.43
C LEU A 70 0.68 7.95 -3.16
N ALA A 71 1.16 7.57 -1.98
CA ALA A 71 0.54 7.91 -0.70
C ALA A 71 0.38 9.43 -0.54
N ARG A 72 1.43 10.20 -0.83
CA ARG A 72 1.39 11.67 -0.83
C ARG A 72 0.37 12.24 -1.82
N ASN A 73 0.29 11.67 -3.02
CA ASN A 73 -0.67 12.11 -4.05
C ASN A 73 -2.12 11.81 -3.63
N ILE A 74 -2.36 10.65 -3.02
CA ILE A 74 -3.67 10.29 -2.46
C ILE A 74 -4.05 11.31 -1.37
N GLN A 75 -3.14 11.56 -0.42
CA GLN A 75 -3.39 12.50 0.68
C GLN A 75 -3.77 13.90 0.18
N LYS A 76 -3.13 14.40 -0.89
CA LYS A 76 -3.46 15.70 -1.51
C LYS A 76 -4.85 15.73 -2.18
N LEU A 77 -5.34 14.59 -2.66
CA LEU A 77 -6.64 14.50 -3.34
C LEU A 77 -7.80 14.34 -2.35
N LEU A 78 -7.52 13.78 -1.17
CA LEU A 78 -8.53 13.50 -0.15
C LEU A 78 -9.13 14.80 0.43
N PRO A 79 -10.45 14.84 0.68
CA PRO A 79 -11.06 15.87 1.52
C PRO A 79 -10.40 15.97 2.89
N LYS A 80 -10.39 17.18 3.49
CA LYS A 80 -9.76 17.42 4.80
C LYS A 80 -10.31 16.53 5.93
N ASN A 81 -11.54 16.05 5.80
CA ASN A 81 -12.22 15.21 6.78
C ASN A 81 -12.13 13.71 6.43
N SER A 82 -11.15 13.28 5.63
CA SER A 82 -10.97 11.87 5.26
C SER A 82 -9.82 11.20 6.01
N ILE A 83 -10.03 9.93 6.35
CA ILE A 83 -9.00 9.08 6.94
C ILE A 83 -8.33 8.27 5.83
N LEU A 84 -7.00 8.32 5.77
CA LEU A 84 -6.16 7.48 4.94
C LEU A 84 -5.50 6.43 5.83
N LEU A 85 -5.95 5.18 5.68
CA LEU A 85 -5.31 4.01 6.25
C LEU A 85 -4.47 3.33 5.17
N ILE A 86 -3.17 3.20 5.42
CA ILE A 86 -2.26 2.36 4.63
C ILE A 86 -1.87 1.19 5.51
N MET A 87 -1.93 -0.02 4.97
CA MET A 87 -1.58 -1.23 5.71
C MET A 87 -1.03 -2.31 4.78
N SER A 88 -0.22 -3.21 5.34
CA SER A 88 0.14 -4.49 4.75
C SER A 88 -0.27 -5.63 5.67
N ASP A 89 -0.58 -6.77 5.08
CA ASP A 89 -0.87 -8.02 5.77
C ASP A 89 0.41 -8.76 6.21
N HIS A 90 1.52 -8.50 5.51
CA HIS A 90 2.83 -9.05 5.85
C HIS A 90 3.97 -8.13 5.40
N GLY A 91 5.20 -8.57 5.65
CA GLY A 91 6.42 -7.96 5.15
C GLY A 91 7.16 -8.91 4.20
N MET A 92 8.40 -8.57 3.88
CA MET A 92 9.27 -9.41 3.04
C MET A 92 10.65 -9.51 3.69
N GLU A 93 11.26 -10.68 3.64
CA GLU A 93 12.63 -10.94 4.08
C GLU A 93 13.36 -11.83 3.07
N PRO A 94 14.71 -11.82 3.05
CA PRO A 94 15.48 -12.80 2.31
C PRO A 94 15.09 -14.24 2.66
N SER A 95 14.91 -15.08 1.64
CA SER A 95 14.75 -16.52 1.80
C SER A 95 16.05 -17.18 2.27
N GLU A 96 15.96 -18.42 2.76
CA GLU A 96 17.12 -19.25 3.15
C GLU A 96 18.12 -19.45 2.01
N ASP A 97 17.65 -19.49 0.76
CA ASP A 97 18.50 -19.55 -0.43
C ASP A 97 19.33 -18.28 -0.65
N ARG A 98 19.03 -17.17 0.05
CA ARG A 98 19.62 -15.81 -0.08
C ARG A 98 19.54 -15.22 -1.49
N VAL A 99 18.70 -15.80 -2.34
CA VAL A 99 18.56 -15.48 -3.76
C VAL A 99 17.17 -14.91 -4.04
N THR A 100 16.16 -15.34 -3.28
CA THR A 100 14.76 -14.91 -3.38
C THR A 100 14.28 -14.22 -2.10
N GLY A 101 13.07 -13.68 -2.15
CA GLY A 101 12.36 -13.21 -0.97
C GLY A 101 11.25 -14.16 -0.55
N ARG A 102 10.91 -14.14 0.74
CA ARG A 102 9.73 -14.80 1.33
C ARG A 102 9.01 -13.82 2.26
N HIS A 103 7.77 -14.14 2.60
CA HIS A 103 6.99 -13.30 3.51
C HIS A 103 7.60 -13.32 4.92
N SER A 104 7.72 -12.14 5.52
CA SER A 104 8.02 -12.01 6.94
C SER A 104 6.74 -11.80 7.75
N LYS A 105 6.79 -12.08 9.06
CA LYS A 105 5.67 -11.83 9.98
C LYS A 105 5.49 -10.35 10.35
N HIS A 106 6.24 -9.45 9.72
CA HIS A 106 6.22 -8.02 10.01
C HIS A 106 5.29 -7.26 9.07
N ALA A 107 4.08 -6.98 9.53
CA ALA A 107 3.13 -6.09 8.85
C ALA A 107 3.46 -4.60 9.09
N PHE A 108 2.91 -3.74 8.25
CA PHE A 108 3.00 -2.29 8.35
C PHE A 108 1.62 -1.65 8.42
N TRP A 109 1.47 -0.54 9.13
CA TRP A 109 0.31 0.33 8.99
C TRP A 109 0.63 1.79 9.29
N SER A 110 -0.16 2.71 8.74
CA SER A 110 -0.09 4.14 9.03
C SER A 110 -1.43 4.86 8.83
N LEU A 111 -1.59 5.99 9.52
CA LEU A 111 -2.76 6.87 9.47
C LEU A 111 -2.33 8.32 9.25
N ASN A 112 -3.17 9.09 8.56
CA ASN A 112 -3.04 10.55 8.40
C ASN A 112 -3.66 11.36 9.56
N ILE A 113 -4.07 10.70 10.65
CA ILE A 113 -4.70 11.33 11.82
C ILE A 113 -3.90 11.06 13.09
N ASN A 114 -4.05 11.92 14.09
CA ASN A 114 -3.64 11.65 15.46
C ASN A 114 -4.71 10.81 16.16
N THR A 115 -4.31 9.66 16.72
CA THR A 115 -5.19 8.78 17.48
C THR A 115 -4.37 7.89 18.42
N ASP A 116 -4.95 7.56 19.56
CA ASP A 116 -4.38 6.60 20.51
C ASP A 116 -4.70 5.14 20.12
N TRP A 117 -5.59 4.93 19.15
CA TRP A 117 -5.94 3.60 18.67
C TRP A 117 -4.76 2.96 17.95
N ARG A 118 -4.48 1.70 18.31
CA ARG A 118 -3.46 0.86 17.67
C ARG A 118 -4.01 -0.58 17.54
N PRO A 119 -3.92 -1.19 16.35
CA PRO A 119 -4.29 -2.58 16.14
C PRO A 119 -3.26 -3.50 16.80
N LYS A 120 -3.73 -4.58 17.41
CA LYS A 120 -2.93 -5.72 17.90
C LYS A 120 -2.96 -6.88 16.92
N ASP A 121 -4.06 -7.02 16.17
CA ASP A 121 -4.25 -8.03 15.13
C ASP A 121 -4.79 -7.41 13.83
N ILE A 122 -4.60 -8.10 12.70
CA ILE A 122 -5.16 -7.68 11.41
C ILE A 122 -6.70 -7.61 11.45
N THR A 123 -7.35 -8.40 12.31
CA THR A 123 -8.81 -8.35 12.47
C THR A 123 -9.29 -7.07 13.14
N ASP A 124 -8.44 -6.36 13.89
CA ASP A 124 -8.83 -5.14 14.60
C ASP A 124 -9.18 -3.99 13.66
N PHE A 125 -8.69 -4.02 12.42
CA PHE A 125 -8.98 -2.99 11.44
C PHE A 125 -10.43 -3.02 10.97
N TYR A 126 -11.06 -4.20 10.87
CA TYR A 126 -12.45 -4.30 10.41
C TYR A 126 -13.43 -3.48 11.27
N PRO A 127 -13.56 -3.72 12.59
CA PRO A 127 -14.49 -2.94 13.40
C PRO A 127 -14.13 -1.46 13.41
N LYS A 128 -12.84 -1.13 13.36
CA LYS A 128 -12.40 0.28 13.35
C LYS A 128 -12.73 1.02 12.05
N ILE A 129 -12.59 0.36 10.91
CA ILE A 129 -13.03 0.91 9.61
C ILE A 129 -14.54 1.14 9.63
N ILE A 130 -15.32 0.19 10.15
CA ILE A 130 -16.78 0.35 10.25
C ILE A 130 -17.15 1.54 11.14
N GLU A 131 -16.52 1.70 12.30
CA GLU A 131 -16.68 2.86 13.18
C GLU A 131 -16.44 4.18 12.43
N TRP A 132 -15.29 4.31 11.75
CA TRP A 132 -14.95 5.52 10.99
C TRP A 132 -15.91 5.82 9.84
N THR A 133 -16.47 4.80 9.18
CA THR A 133 -17.43 5.01 8.07
C THR A 133 -18.82 5.45 8.54
N LYS A 134 -19.16 5.25 9.81
CA LYS A 134 -20.43 5.66 10.43
C LYS A 134 -20.37 7.05 11.04
N ALA A 135 -19.17 7.57 11.34
CA ALA A 135 -19.01 8.88 11.95
C ALA A 135 -19.43 9.99 10.98
N GLU A 136 -20.50 10.72 11.31
CA GLU A 136 -21.07 11.76 10.43
C GLU A 136 -20.17 12.99 10.28
N THR A 137 -19.24 13.22 11.20
CA THR A 137 -18.27 14.31 11.12
C THR A 137 -16.93 13.94 11.77
N THR A 138 -15.87 13.92 10.96
CA THR A 138 -14.45 13.75 11.33
C THR A 138 -13.89 14.95 12.13
N LYS A 139 -14.76 15.74 12.80
CA LYS A 139 -14.38 16.85 13.68
C LYS A 139 -13.60 16.38 14.93
N GLN A 140 -13.51 15.07 15.16
CA GLN A 140 -12.77 14.46 16.26
C GLN A 140 -11.29 14.18 15.99
N PHE A 141 -10.81 14.30 14.75
CA PHE A 141 -9.44 13.90 14.40
C PHE A 141 -8.62 15.09 13.92
N GLN A 142 -7.55 15.41 14.67
CA GLN A 142 -6.53 16.34 14.19
C GLN A 142 -5.73 15.64 13.08
N VAL A 143 -5.93 16.07 11.84
CA VAL A 143 -5.18 15.60 10.66
C VAL A 143 -3.75 16.12 10.74
N LYS A 144 -2.79 15.26 10.41
CA LYS A 144 -1.36 15.60 10.33
C LYS A 144 -1.01 16.37 9.06
#